data_AF-X1E815-F1
#
_entry.id   AF-X1E815-F1
#
_cell.length_a   1.000
_cell.length_b   1.000
_cell.length_c   1.000
_cell.angle_alpha   90.00
_cell.angle_beta   90.00
_cell.angle_gamma   90.00
#
_symmetry.space_group_name_H-M   'P 1'
#
loop_
_entity.id
_entity.type
_entity.pdbx_description
1 polymer ?
#
loop_
_entity_poly.entity_id
_entity_poly.type
_entity_poly.pdbx_seq_one_letter_code
_entity_poly.pdbx_strand_id
1 'polypeptide(L)' 'GFKGKIIWDKTKPDGQPRRCLDTSRAKRYFGFVAKMPFREGLKKTIDWYIQERGGDL' A
#
# COMPACT_ATOMS: atom_id res chain seq x y z
N GLY A 1 -10.45 -16.33 -1.74
CA GLY A 1 -10.51 -14.91 -2.17
C GLY A 1 -11.80 -14.28 -1.71
N PHE A 2 -11.79 -12.99 -1.34
CA PHE A 2 -12.95 -12.26 -0.81
C PHE A 2 -14.15 -12.31 -1.79
N LYS A 3 -15.33 -12.65 -1.27
CA LYS A 3 -16.57 -12.80 -2.04
C LYS A 3 -17.62 -11.71 -1.77
N GLY A 4 -17.34 -10.80 -0.84
CA GLY A 4 -18.23 -9.69 -0.51
C GLY A 4 -18.17 -8.54 -1.52
N LYS A 5 -18.87 -7.46 -1.21
CA LYS A 5 -18.91 -6.24 -2.02
C LYS A 5 -17.98 -5.18 -1.41
N ILE A 6 -17.28 -4.44 -2.26
CA ILE A 6 -16.58 -3.22 -1.84
C ILE A 6 -17.60 -2.08 -1.89
N ILE A 7 -17.86 -1.44 -0.74
CA ILE A 7 -18.85 -0.38 -0.60
C ILE A 7 -18.13 0.91 -0.22
N TRP A 8 -18.37 1.98 -0.98
CA TRP A 8 -17.88 3.33 -0.67
C TRP A 8 -18.91 4.07 0.18
N ASP A 9 -18.56 4.35 1.44
CA ASP A 9 -19.37 5.15 2.34
C ASP A 9 -19.06 6.65 2.15
N LYS A 10 -19.91 7.34 1.39
CA LYS A 10 -19.79 8.79 1.10
C LYS A 10 -20.13 9.69 2.28
N THR A 11 -20.59 9.14 3.41
CA THR A 11 -20.82 9.94 4.63
C THR A 11 -19.51 10.28 5.35
N LYS A 12 -18.42 9.59 5.00
CA LYS A 12 -17.08 9.87 5.52
C LYS A 12 -16.36 10.89 4.63
N PRO A 13 -15.62 11.84 5.21
CA PRO A 13 -14.87 12.79 4.43
C PRO A 13 -13.76 12.08 3.65
N ASP A 14 -13.60 12.46 2.39
CA ASP A 14 -12.41 12.09 1.62
C ASP A 14 -11.18 12.84 2.15
N GLY A 15 -10.01 12.22 1.98
CA GLY A 15 -8.73 12.84 2.28
C GLY A 15 -8.27 13.83 1.20
N GLN A 16 -7.00 14.24 1.26
CA GLN A 16 -6.39 15.05 0.21
C GLN A 16 -6.48 14.33 -1.15
N PRO A 17 -7.04 14.94 -2.22
CA PRO A 17 -7.25 14.26 -3.51
C PRO A 17 -5.98 13.71 -4.15
N ARG A 18 -4.82 14.32 -3.85
CA ARG A 18 -3.53 13.85 -4.32
C ARG A 18 -2.45 14.12 -3.28
N ARG A 19 -1.68 13.08 -2.97
CA ARG A 19 -0.43 13.18 -2.22
C ARG A 19 0.65 12.38 -2.94
N CYS A 20 1.60 13.07 -3.54
CA CYS A 20 2.68 12.47 -4.32
C CYS A 20 3.97 13.26 -4.06
N LEU A 21 5.11 12.56 -3.99
CA LEU A 21 6.41 13.17 -3.72
C LEU A 21 7.23 13.22 -5.01
N ASP A 22 7.91 14.33 -5.25
CA ASP A 22 9.06 14.33 -6.17
C ASP A 22 10.26 13.69 -5.46
N THR A 23 10.82 12.67 -6.09
CA THR A 23 11.97 11.90 -5.57
C THR A 23 13.28 12.22 -6.31
N SER A 24 13.28 13.23 -7.20
CA SER A 24 14.44 13.66 -7.99
C SER A 24 15.68 13.92 -7.13
N ARG A 25 15.52 14.59 -5.99
CA ARG A 25 16.62 14.87 -5.04
C ARG A 25 17.18 13.60 -4.43
N ALA A 26 16.34 12.67 -3.99
CA ALA A 26 16.79 11.41 -3.41
C ALA A 26 17.59 10.58 -4.43
N LYS A 27 17.12 10.55 -5.69
CA LYS A 27 17.85 9.93 -6.79
C LYS A 27 19.19 10.63 -7.05
N ARG A 28 19.24 11.96 -7.07
CA ARG A 28 20.46 12.74 -7.35
C ARG A 28 21.53 12.57 -6.28
N TYR A 29 21.15 12.65 -5.00
CA TYR A 29 22.11 12.67 -3.89
C TYR A 29 22.47 11.28 -3.36
N PHE A 30 21.57 10.31 -3.50
CA PHE A 30 21.74 8.99 -2.91
C PHE A 30 21.63 7.84 -3.92
N GLY A 31 21.39 8.14 -5.21
CA GLY A 31 21.08 7.11 -6.21
C GLY A 31 19.78 6.35 -5.92
N PHE A 32 18.95 6.87 -5.00
CA PHE A 32 17.79 6.14 -4.52
C PHE A 32 16.70 6.05 -5.58
N VAL A 33 16.25 4.82 -5.84
CA VAL A 33 15.09 4.49 -6.66
C VAL A 33 14.31 3.39 -5.97
N ALA A 34 12.99 3.56 -5.82
CA ALA A 34 12.13 2.53 -5.28
C ALA A 34 12.15 1.29 -6.20
N LYS A 35 12.53 0.13 -5.65
CA LYS A 35 12.64 -1.12 -6.42
C LYS A 35 11.44 -2.04 -6.25
N MET A 36 10.57 -1.76 -5.28
CA MET A 36 9.42 -2.61 -4.94
C MET A 36 8.18 -2.15 -5.72
N PRO A 37 7.63 -2.96 -6.65
CA PRO A 37 6.36 -2.66 -7.29
C PRO A 37 5.20 -2.74 -6.27
N PHE A 38 4.19 -1.89 -6.44
CA PHE A 38 3.07 -1.81 -5.49
C PHE A 38 2.37 -3.15 -5.27
N ARG A 39 2.04 -3.87 -6.36
CA ARG A 39 1.36 -5.18 -6.29
C ARG A 39 2.19 -6.22 -5.53
N GLU A 40 3.50 -6.24 -5.76
CA GLU A 40 4.40 -7.19 -5.11
C GLU A 40 4.53 -6.88 -3.62
N GLY A 41 4.74 -5.61 -3.28
CA GLY A 41 4.79 -5.15 -1.90
C GLY A 41 3.50 -5.46 -1.14
N LEU A 42 2.34 -5.18 -1.74
CA LEU A 42 1.04 -5.47 -1.13
C LEU A 42 0.85 -6.97 -0.85
N LYS A 43 1.23 -7.83 -1.80
CA LYS A 43 1.18 -9.28 -1.59
C LYS A 43 2.06 -9.71 -0.42
N LYS A 44 3.32 -9.26 -0.39
CA LYS A 44 4.27 -9.59 0.69
C LYS A 44 3.74 -9.17 2.06
N THR A 45 3.11 -7.99 2.15
CA THR A 45 2.50 -7.51 3.39
C THR A 45 1.33 -8.38 3.84
N ILE A 46 0.46 -8.81 2.92
CA ILE A 46 -0.66 -9.71 3.24
C ILE A 46 -0.15 -11.08 3.69
N ASP A 47 0.82 -11.65 2.96
CA ASP A 47 1.42 -12.94 3.30
C ASP A 47 2.04 -12.90 4.71
N TRP A 48 2.81 -11.85 5.02
CA TRP A 48 3.37 -11.62 6.36
C TRP A 48 2.27 -11.53 7.43
N TYR A 49 1.22 -10.74 7.19
CA TYR A 49 0.14 -10.57 8.17
C TYR A 49 -0.56 -11.90 8.48
N ILE A 50 -0.80 -12.73 7.46
CA ILE A 50 -1.38 -14.06 7.62
C ILE A 50 -0.44 -14.98 8.40
N GLN A 51 0.87 -14.91 8.17
CA GLN A 51 1.84 -15.72 8.91
C GLN A 51 1.90 -15.35 10.40
N GLU A 52 1.90 -14.05 10.72
CA GLU A 52 2.02 -13.57 12.10
C GLU A 52 0.71 -13.60 12.89
N ARG A 53 -0.44 -13.49 12.23
CA ARG A 53 -1.76 -13.42 12.89
C ARG A 53 -2.74 -14.54 12.51
N GLY A 54 -2.39 -15.38 11.54
CA GLY A 54 -3.20 -16.52 11.08
C GLY A 54 -3.18 -17.73 12.02
N GLY A 55 -2.75 -17.57 13.28
CA GLY A 55 -3.10 -18.50 14.36
C GLY A 55 -4.56 -18.35 14.81
N ASP A 56 -5.21 -17.22 14.51
CA ASP A 56 -6.57 -16.87 14.99
C ASP A 56 -7.59 -16.63 13.86
N LEU A 57 -7.30 -17.06 12.62
CA LEU A 57 -8.22 -16.98 11.46
C LEU A 57 -8.47 -18.36 10.83
#